data_AF-A0A8V8TMW7-F1
#
_entry.id   AF-A0A8V8TMW7-F1
#
_cell.length_a   1.000
_cell.length_b   1.000
_cell.length_c   1.000
_cell.angle_alpha   90.00
_cell.angle_beta   90.00
_cell.angle_gamma   90.00
#
_symmetry.space_group_name_H-M   'P 1'
#
loop_
_entity.id
_entity.type
_entity.pdbx_description
1 polymer ?
#
loop_
_entity_poly.entity_id
_entity_poly.type
_entity_poly.pdbx_seq_one_letter_code
_entity_poly.pdbx_strand_id
1 'polypeptide(L)' 'MFPEQQKEEFVSVWVRDPRIQKEDFWHSYIDYEICIHTNSMCFTMKTSCVRRRYREFVWLRQRLQNNCQNFHLKTCFST' A
#
# COMPACT_ATOMS: atom_id res chain seq x y z
N MET A 1 4.61 -1.75 38.59
CA MET A 1 4.28 -1.48 37.18
C MET A 1 4.79 -2.66 36.38
N PHE A 2 3.89 -3.52 35.90
CA PHE A 2 4.29 -4.69 35.10
C PHE A 2 4.68 -4.21 33.71
N PRO A 3 5.77 -4.71 33.10
CA PRO A 3 6.14 -4.31 31.75
C PRO A 3 4.99 -4.70 30.82
N GLU A 4 4.49 -3.75 30.03
CA GLU A 4 3.62 -4.08 28.90
C GLU A 4 4.33 -5.13 28.07
N GLN A 5 3.77 -6.34 28.00
CA GLN A 5 4.22 -7.37 27.07
C GLN A 5 4.29 -6.72 25.69
N GLN A 6 5.50 -6.55 25.16
CA GLN A 6 5.71 -6.08 23.80
C GLN A 6 5.07 -7.11 22.87
N LYS A 7 3.87 -6.80 22.38
CA LYS A 7 3.23 -7.56 21.30
C LYS A 7 4.16 -7.51 20.09
N GLU A 8 4.36 -8.66 19.46
CA GLU A 8 5.12 -8.78 18.22
C GLU A 8 4.61 -7.74 17.19
N GLU A 9 5.54 -7.09 16.51
CA GLU A 9 5.23 -6.06 15.54
C GLU A 9 4.60 -6.70 14.29
N PHE A 10 3.48 -6.14 13.81
CA PHE A 10 2.80 -6.60 12.61
C PHE A 10 2.46 -5.44 11.68
N VAL A 11 2.47 -5.72 10.37
CA VAL A 11 1.93 -4.83 9.34
C VAL A 11 1.05 -5.67 8.43
N SER A 12 -0.26 -5.44 8.49
CA SER A 12 -1.24 -6.10 7.61
C SER A 12 -1.71 -5.11 6.55
N VAL A 13 -1.70 -5.55 5.29
CA VAL A 13 -2.11 -4.74 4.13
C VAL A 13 -3.17 -5.50 3.34
N TRP A 14 -4.25 -4.81 2.96
CA TRP A 14 -5.29 -5.33 2.08
C TRP A 14 -5.45 -4.41 0.88
N VAL A 15 -5.53 -4.99 -0.32
CA VAL A 15 -5.94 -4.31 -1.55
C VAL A 15 -7.27 -4.91 -1.97
N ARG A 16 -8.31 -4.10 -2.01
CA ARG A 16 -9.70 -4.58 -2.14
C ARG A 16 -10.58 -3.57 -2.85
N ASP A 17 -11.84 -3.94 -3.03
CA ASP A 17 -12.92 -3.06 -3.50
C ASP A 17 -12.53 -2.27 -4.77
N PRO A 18 -12.27 -2.97 -5.89
CA PRO A 18 -12.01 -2.33 -7.16
C PRO A 18 -13.24 -1.54 -7.61
N ARG A 19 -13.06 -0.26 -7.95
CA ARG A 19 -14.15 0.59 -8.45
C ARG A 19 -13.76 1.28 -9.73
N ILE A 20 -14.72 1.41 -10.64
CA ILE A 20 -14.58 2.26 -11.82
C ILE A 20 -14.88 3.69 -11.40
N GLN A 21 -13.85 4.55 -11.45
CA GLN A 21 -14.00 5.98 -11.32
C GLN A 21 -14.31 6.56 -12.69
N LYS A 22 -15.36 7.38 -12.78
CA LYS A 22 -15.75 8.09 -14.01
C LYS A 22 -15.47 9.58 -13.79
N GLU A 23 -14.32 10.03 -14.26
CA GLU A 23 -14.05 11.47 -14.37
C GLU A 23 -14.77 12.05 -15.59
N ASP A 24 -14.57 11.46 -16.77
CA ASP A 24 -15.27 11.77 -18.04
C ASP A 24 -15.27 10.54 -18.98
N PHE A 25 -16.03 10.56 -20.08
CA PHE A 25 -16.20 9.42 -21.02
C PHE A 25 -14.89 8.75 -21.47
N TRP A 26 -13.78 9.49 -21.57
CA TRP A 26 -12.47 8.99 -22.00
C TRP A 26 -11.45 8.80 -20.87
N HIS A 27 -11.78 9.25 -19.66
CA HIS A 27 -10.85 9.30 -18.52
C HIS A 27 -11.26 8.39 -17.37
N SER A 28 -12.13 7.40 -17.64
CA SER A 28 -12.43 6.38 -16.63
C SER A 28 -11.21 5.53 -16.27
N TYR A 29 -11.06 5.18 -15.00
CA TYR A 29 -10.01 4.28 -14.51
C TYR A 29 -10.52 3.41 -13.37
N ILE A 30 -9.81 2.31 -13.11
CA ILE A 30 -10.03 1.49 -11.93
C ILE A 30 -9.08 1.93 -10.83
N ASP A 31 -9.63 2.18 -9.65
CA ASP A 31 -8.87 2.33 -8.41
C ASP A 31 -9.21 1.21 -7.43
N TYR A 32 -8.35 1.05 -6.43
CA TYR A 32 -8.47 0.04 -5.39
C TYR A 32 -8.38 0.74 -4.04
N GLU A 33 -9.12 0.24 -3.06
CA GLU A 33 -8.91 0.60 -1.66
C GLU A 33 -7.70 -0.18 -1.12
N ILE A 34 -6.72 0.55 -0.60
CA ILE A 34 -5.58 0.02 0.14
C ILE A 34 -5.83 0.33 1.61
N CYS A 35 -5.94 -0.69 2.44
CA CYS A 35 -6.03 -0.54 3.89
C CYS A 35 -4.80 -1.13 4.58
N ILE A 36 -4.32 -0.44 5.62
CA ILE A 36 -3.23 -0.87 6.48
C ILE A 36 -3.74 -0.92 7.92
N HIS A 37 -3.41 -2.00 8.63
CA HIS A 37 -3.54 -2.12 10.07
C HIS A 37 -2.21 -2.60 10.65
N THR A 38 -1.67 -1.88 11.63
CA THR A 38 -0.35 -2.14 12.17
C THR A 38 -0.20 -1.62 13.60
N ASN A 39 0.65 -2.26 14.39
CA ASN A 39 1.17 -1.73 15.66
C ASN A 39 2.58 -1.14 15.53
N SER A 40 3.18 -1.17 14.34
CA SER A 40 4.52 -0.64 14.04
C SER A 40 4.67 0.84 14.42
N MET A 41 5.88 1.22 14.83
CA MET A 41 6.26 2.62 15.05
C MET A 41 6.75 3.32 13.78
N CYS A 42 6.96 2.58 12.68
CA CYS A 42 7.31 3.14 11.38
C CYS A 42 6.14 3.90 10.71
N PHE A 43 4.92 3.74 11.22
CA PHE A 43 3.71 4.35 10.69
C PHE A 43 3.13 5.35 11.69
N THR A 44 2.76 6.53 11.19
CA THR A 44 2.10 7.57 12.01
C THR A 44 0.71 7.16 12.47
N MET A 45 -0.03 6.39 11.65
CA MET A 45 -1.38 5.92 11.98
C MET A 45 -1.40 4.39 12.10
N LYS A 46 -2.08 3.87 13.12
CA LYS A 46 -2.25 2.43 13.35
C LYS A 46 -3.21 1.77 12.35
N THR A 47 -4.16 2.54 11.83
CA THR A 47 -5.08 2.11 10.76
C THR A 47 -5.23 3.23 9.75
N SER A 48 -5.16 2.90 8.47
CA SER A 48 -5.42 3.85 7.39
C SER A 48 -6.04 3.14 6.18
N CYS A 49 -6.88 3.84 5.43
CA CYS A 49 -7.41 3.38 4.15
C CYS A 49 -7.35 4.52 3.13
N VAL A 50 -6.88 4.22 1.93
CA VAL A 50 -6.74 5.18 0.82
C VAL A 50 -7.16 4.52 -0.48
N ARG A 51 -7.52 5.31 -1.50
CA ARG A 51 -7.78 4.79 -2.85
C ARG A 51 -6.67 5.17 -3.81
N ARG A 52 -6.17 4.21 -4.59
CA ARG A 52 -5.09 4.41 -5.57
C ARG A 52 -5.34 3.61 -6.83
N ARG A 53 -4.96 4.15 -7.99
CA ARG A 53 -5.01 3.48 -9.30
C ARG A 53 -3.67 2.86 -9.66
N TYR A 54 -3.67 1.88 -10.56
CA TYR A 54 -2.48 1.10 -10.94
C TYR A 54 -1.26 1.96 -11.31
N ARG A 55 -1.44 3.06 -12.08
CA ARG A 55 -0.32 3.93 -12.49
C ARG A 55 0.46 4.52 -11.31
N GLU A 56 -0.19 4.74 -10.18
CA GLU A 56 0.45 5.28 -8.97
C GLU A 56 1.36 4.24 -8.31
N PHE A 57 1.00 2.96 -8.38
CA PHE A 57 1.87 1.86 -7.94
C PHE A 57 3.09 1.70 -8.85
N VAL A 58 2.93 1.89 -10.16
CA VAL A 58 4.07 1.90 -11.11
C VAL A 58 5.04 3.02 -10.74
N TRP A 59 4.52 4.23 -10.50
CA TRP A 59 5.32 5.36 -10.03
C TRP A 59 6.00 5.07 -8.69
N LEU A 60 5.28 4.51 -7.71
CA LEU A 60 5.83 4.17 -6.39
C LEU A 60 6.97 3.16 -6.52
N ARG A 61 6.81 2.13 -7.36
CA ARG A 61 7.86 1.13 -7.61
C ARG A 61 9.13 1.78 -8.17
N GLN A 62 9.00 2.63 -9.18
CA GLN A 62 10.13 3.34 -9.76
C GLN A 62 10.81 4.24 -8.71
N ARG A 63 10.02 4.95 -7.91
CA ARG A 63 10.54 5.81 -6.84
C ARG A 63 11.31 4.99 -5.81
N LEU A 64 10.80 3.84 -5.38
CA LEU A 64 11.49 2.95 -4.45
C LEU A 64 12.78 2.38 -5.04
N GLN A 65 12.77 1.92 -6.31
CA GLN A 65 13.97 1.45 -7.01
C GLN A 65 15.09 2.51 -7.05
N ASN A 66 14.73 3.75 -7.35
CA ASN A 66 15.71 4.84 -7.44
C ASN A 66 16.35 5.19 -6.09
N ASN A 67 15.63 5.00 -4.97
CA ASN A 67 16.14 5.28 -3.62
C ASN A 67 16.80 4.06 -2.96
N CYS A 68 16.49 2.85 -3.42
CA CYS A 68 16.93 1.59 -2.85
C CYS A 68 17.57 0.72 -3.93
N GLN A 69 18.64 1.21 -4.56
CA GLN A 69 19.27 0.60 -5.73
C GLN A 69 19.67 -0.87 -5.54
N ASN A 70 19.93 -1.29 -4.30
CA ASN A 70 20.35 -2.66 -3.96
C ASN A 70 19.20 -3.60 -3.55
N PHE A 71 17.94 -3.13 -3.56
CA PHE A 71 16.80 -3.95 -3.18
C PHE A 71 16.10 -4.54 -4.40
N HIS A 72 15.96 -5.87 -4.42
CA HIS A 72 15.13 -6.54 -5.41
C HIS A 72 13.65 -6.35 -5.05
N LEU A 73 13.00 -5.36 -5.68
CA LEU A 73 11.56 -5.16 -5.51
C LEU A 73 10.80 -6.36 -6.07
N LYS A 74 9.89 -6.90 -5.26
CA LYS A 74 9.00 -7.98 -5.67
C LYS A 74 8.15 -7.50 -6.85
N THR A 75 8.06 -8.35 -7.86
CA THR A 75 7.08 -8.21 -8.93
C THR A 75 6.06 -9.31 -8.78
N CYS A 76 4.78 -8.96 -8.75
CA CYS A 76 3.73 -9.94 -8.93
C CYS A 76 3.54 -10.12 -10.44
N PHE A 77 4.50 -10.78 -11.10
CA PHE A 77 4.24 -11.41 -12.39
C PHE A 77 3.94 -12.88 -12.10
N SER A 78 2.68 -13.19 -11.84
CA SER A 78 2.19 -14.56 -11.99
C SER A 78 1.58 -14.65 -13.38
N THR A 79 2.26 -15.36 -14.27
CA THR A 79 1.64 -16.13 -15.35
C THR A 79 2.22 -17.52 -15.27
#